data_AF-A0A0G1T2F9-F1
#
_entry.id   AF-A0A0G1T2F9-F1
#
_cell.length_a   1.000
_cell.length_b   1.000
_cell.length_c   1.000
_cell.angle_alpha   90.00
_cell.angle_beta   90.00
_cell.angle_gamma   90.00
#
_symmetry.space_group_name_H-M   'P 1'
#
loop_
_entity.id
_entity.type
_entity.pdbx_description
1 polymer ?
#
loop_
_entity_poly.entity_id
_entity_poly.type
_entity_poly.pdbx_seq_one_letter_code
_entity_poly.pdbx_strand_id
1 'polypeptide(L)'
;MFVNQKVQEISYALIRVAAYIRRQDLRQRIERLAFQLLEDVAGQGFESALRTSASLELLINLGKNIYEIEPVNAKIITGEVETLNAAMRQLIGLGEMPNFGEMFSKPPAVISGSGWSGNDSASQPQDKRDNAAESGNGINGTIRQSAILEKIRQTENRQAQLKDLLAAFPEVSERTMRYDLQGLCNQGLLERIGSSGPGSYYALK
;
A
#
# COMPACT_ATOMS: atom_id res chain seq x y z
N MET A 1 -6.25 22.29 4.33
CA MET A 1 -7.57 21.61 4.30
C MET A 1 -7.41 20.09 4.44
N PHE A 2 -6.60 19.45 3.57
CA PHE A 2 -6.33 18.00 3.62
C PHE A 2 -5.81 17.48 4.96
N VAL A 3 -4.76 18.10 5.53
CA VAL A 3 -4.13 17.63 6.78
C VAL A 3 -5.10 17.61 7.97
N ASN A 4 -5.96 18.63 8.07
CA ASN A 4 -6.98 18.71 9.14
C ASN A 4 -8.07 17.64 8.98
N GLN A 5 -8.53 17.39 7.75
CA GLN A 5 -9.48 16.30 7.51
C GLN A 5 -8.83 14.95 7.82
N LYS A 6 -7.57 14.78 7.40
CA LYS A 6 -6.86 13.52 7.56
C LYS A 6 -6.60 13.17 9.02
N VAL A 7 -6.20 14.16 9.83
CA VAL A 7 -6.00 13.92 11.27
C VAL A 7 -7.32 13.59 11.98
N GLN A 8 -8.46 14.16 11.53
CA GLN A 8 -9.77 13.81 12.06
C GLN A 8 -10.15 12.36 11.76
N GLU A 9 -9.96 11.91 10.51
CA GLU A 9 -10.20 10.52 10.09
C GLU A 9 -9.34 9.53 10.89
N ILE A 10 -8.05 9.83 11.05
CA ILE A 10 -7.11 9.03 11.84
C ILE A 10 -7.52 8.98 13.31
N SER A 11 -7.86 10.14 13.89
CA SER A 11 -8.27 10.22 15.31
C SER A 11 -9.54 9.42 15.56
N TYR A 12 -10.53 9.52 14.66
CA TYR A 12 -11.75 8.71 14.72
C TYR A 12 -11.45 7.21 14.64
N ALA A 13 -10.60 6.79 13.69
CA ALA A 13 -10.20 5.39 13.55
C ALA A 13 -9.48 4.86 14.81
N LEU A 14 -8.57 5.65 15.38
CA LEU A 14 -7.85 5.32 16.61
C LEU A 14 -8.79 5.14 17.80
N ILE A 15 -9.75 6.06 18.00
CA ILE A 15 -10.75 5.96 19.08
C ILE A 15 -11.59 4.69 18.90
N ARG A 16 -12.01 4.39 17.68
CA ARG A 16 -12.79 3.18 17.39
C ARG A 16 -12.02 1.90 17.65
N VAL A 17 -10.74 1.86 17.27
CA VAL A 17 -9.90 0.68 17.56
C VAL A 17 -9.62 0.56 19.05
N ALA A 18 -9.34 1.69 19.72
CA ALA A 18 -9.09 1.72 21.15
C ALA A 18 -10.27 1.20 21.97
N ALA A 19 -11.51 1.42 21.52
CA ALA A 19 -12.72 0.88 22.16
C ALA A 19 -12.74 -0.66 22.28
N TYR A 20 -12.03 -1.37 21.40
CA TYR A 20 -11.93 -2.83 21.43
C TYR A 20 -10.73 -3.36 22.24
N ILE A 21 -9.81 -2.48 22.66
CA ILE A 21 -8.65 -2.85 23.46
C ILE A 21 -9.10 -3.12 24.90
N ARG A 22 -8.73 -4.29 25.43
CA ARG A 22 -9.13 -4.73 26.77
C ARG A 22 -8.26 -4.11 27.85
N ARG A 23 -6.97 -3.94 27.57
CA ARG A 23 -6.01 -3.31 28.49
C ARG A 23 -6.26 -1.81 28.57
N GLN A 24 -6.74 -1.37 29.74
CA GLN A 24 -7.10 0.02 29.98
C GLN A 24 -5.92 0.98 29.76
N ASP A 25 -4.72 0.61 30.21
CA ASP A 25 -3.54 1.47 30.06
C ASP A 25 -3.21 1.74 28.59
N LEU A 26 -3.23 0.71 27.75
CA LEU A 26 -2.97 0.86 26.31
C LEU A 26 -4.06 1.67 25.64
N ARG A 27 -5.33 1.38 25.95
CA ARG A 27 -6.50 2.12 25.43
C ARG A 27 -6.40 3.61 25.75
N GLN A 28 -6.23 3.95 27.02
CA GLN A 28 -6.15 5.35 27.46
C GLN A 28 -4.98 6.10 26.81
N ARG A 29 -3.84 5.42 26.64
CA ARG A 29 -2.66 6.03 26.01
C ARG A 29 -2.87 6.31 24.54
N ILE A 30 -3.50 5.38 23.81
CA ILE A 30 -3.85 5.56 22.39
C ILE A 30 -4.89 6.67 22.23
N GLU A 31 -5.96 6.66 23.03
CA GLU A 31 -7.00 7.69 22.98
C GLU A 31 -6.42 9.08 23.26
N ARG A 32 -5.61 9.21 24.32
CA ARG A 32 -4.97 10.48 24.66
C ARG A 32 -4.08 10.99 23.53
N LEU A 33 -3.26 10.12 22.93
CA LEU A 33 -2.38 10.52 21.83
C LEU A 33 -3.16 10.83 20.54
N ALA A 34 -4.31 10.18 20.31
CA ALA A 34 -5.18 10.53 19.18
C ALA A 34 -5.70 11.97 19.30
N PHE A 35 -6.17 12.37 20.49
CA PHE A 35 -6.58 13.76 20.73
C PHE A 35 -5.39 14.72 20.66
N GLN A 36 -4.24 14.37 21.25
CA GLN A 36 -3.03 15.18 21.18
C GLN A 36 -2.59 15.44 19.73
N LEU A 37 -2.64 14.42 18.87
CA LEU A 37 -2.28 14.55 17.46
C LEU A 37 -3.20 15.55 16.76
N LEU A 38 -4.50 15.46 17.03
CA LEU A 38 -5.50 16.37 16.49
C LEU A 38 -5.26 17.82 16.95
N GLU A 39 -4.98 18.03 18.24
CA GLU A 39 -4.66 19.34 18.82
C GLU A 39 -3.37 19.92 18.24
N ASP A 40 -2.30 19.12 18.15
CA ASP A 40 -1.00 19.52 17.61
C ASP A 40 -1.13 19.98 16.15
N VAL A 41 -1.87 19.23 15.33
CA VAL A 41 -2.11 19.58 13.93
C VAL A 41 -2.98 20.83 13.81
N ALA A 42 -4.04 20.95 14.62
CA ALA A 42 -4.91 22.12 14.62
C ALA A 42 -4.16 23.40 15.05
N GLY A 43 -3.23 23.28 16.01
CA GLY A 43 -2.34 24.34 16.47
C GLY A 43 -1.15 24.62 15.57
N GLN A 44 -1.03 23.95 14.41
CA GLN A 44 0.12 24.01 13.50
C GLN A 44 1.46 23.61 14.14
N GLY A 45 1.41 22.90 15.27
CA GLY A 45 2.57 22.34 15.98
C GLY A 45 3.07 21.05 15.32
N PHE A 46 3.45 21.11 14.05
CA PHE A 46 3.73 19.91 13.26
C PHE A 46 4.92 19.08 13.79
N GLU A 47 5.92 19.71 14.42
CA GLU A 47 7.00 18.97 15.07
C GLU A 47 6.51 18.12 16.24
N SER A 48 5.58 18.65 17.05
CA SER A 48 4.93 17.89 18.12
C SER A 48 4.08 16.77 17.54
N ALA A 49 3.29 17.10 16.51
CA ALA A 49 2.46 16.11 15.81
C ALA A 49 3.27 14.92 15.27
N LEU A 50 4.47 15.17 14.72
CA LEU A 50 5.38 14.13 14.24
C LEU A 50 5.94 13.23 15.37
N ARG A 51 6.12 13.76 16.58
CA ARG A 51 6.54 12.97 17.75
C ARG A 51 5.36 12.15 18.30
N THR A 52 4.18 12.76 18.33
CA THR A 52 2.93 12.13 18.72
C THR A 52 2.59 10.97 17.78
N SER A 53 2.75 11.15 16.47
CA SER A 53 2.52 10.11 15.47
C SER A 53 3.50 8.94 15.60
N ALA A 54 4.80 9.21 15.78
CA ALA A 54 5.79 8.16 16.04
C ALA A 54 5.46 7.34 17.31
N SER A 55 4.98 8.01 18.36
CA SER A 55 4.54 7.35 19.60
C SER A 55 3.31 6.47 19.38
N LEU A 56 2.35 6.93 18.56
CA LEU A 56 1.18 6.16 18.16
C LEU A 56 1.57 4.90 17.38
N GLU A 57 2.46 5.01 16.38
CA GLU A 57 2.94 3.86 15.59
C GLU A 57 3.54 2.76 16.47
N LEU A 58 4.36 3.14 17.46
CA LEU A 58 4.93 2.19 18.42
C LEU A 58 3.86 1.50 19.27
N LEU A 59 2.87 2.25 19.77
CA LEU A 59 1.78 1.68 20.58
C LEU A 59 0.84 0.81 19.75
N ILE A 60 0.56 1.17 18.50
CA ILE A 60 -0.24 0.38 17.58
C ILE A 60 0.48 -0.95 17.28
N ASN A 61 1.78 -0.90 17.01
CA ASN A 61 2.57 -2.11 16.80
C ASN A 61 2.68 -2.96 18.06
N LEU A 62 2.82 -2.36 19.23
CA LEU A 62 2.75 -3.07 20.51
C LEU A 62 1.39 -3.78 20.64
N GLY A 63 0.29 -3.05 20.46
CA GLY A 63 -1.07 -3.57 20.50
C GLY A 63 -1.30 -4.73 19.53
N LYS A 64 -0.76 -4.63 18.31
CA LYS A 64 -0.74 -5.71 17.31
C LYS A 64 0.00 -6.95 17.83
N ASN A 65 1.21 -6.76 18.36
CA ASN A 65 2.06 -7.86 18.80
C ASN A 65 1.51 -8.60 20.04
N ILE A 66 0.72 -7.91 20.86
CA ILE A 66 0.04 -8.51 22.03
C ILE A 66 -1.42 -8.92 21.73
N TYR A 67 -1.83 -8.91 20.46
CA TYR A 67 -3.16 -9.32 20.00
C TYR A 67 -4.33 -8.49 20.57
N GLU A 68 -4.08 -7.25 20.96
CA GLU A 68 -5.12 -6.30 21.39
C GLU A 68 -5.65 -5.47 20.20
N ILE A 69 -4.87 -5.38 19.11
CA ILE A 69 -5.25 -4.69 17.88
C ILE A 69 -5.12 -5.67 16.73
N GLU A 70 -6.18 -5.81 15.94
CA GLU A 70 -6.19 -6.62 14.73
C GLU A 70 -5.10 -6.16 13.74
N PRO A 71 -4.31 -7.07 13.15
CA PRO A 71 -3.23 -6.70 12.22
C PRO A 71 -3.69 -5.86 11.02
N VAL A 72 -4.92 -6.09 10.54
CA VAL A 72 -5.52 -5.33 9.44
C VAL A 72 -5.74 -3.87 9.86
N ASN A 73 -6.30 -3.65 11.05
CA ASN A 73 -6.55 -2.31 11.57
C ASN A 73 -5.23 -1.58 11.85
N ALA A 74 -4.26 -2.27 12.44
CA ALA A 74 -2.93 -1.73 12.66
C ALA A 74 -2.30 -1.27 11.33
N LYS A 75 -2.32 -2.11 10.30
CA LYS A 75 -1.75 -1.78 8.98
C LYS A 75 -2.41 -0.55 8.36
N ILE A 76 -3.75 -0.48 8.38
CA ILE A 76 -4.49 0.66 7.83
C ILE A 76 -4.11 1.94 8.57
N ILE A 77 -4.22 1.95 9.90
CA ILE A 77 -3.95 3.16 10.69
C ILE A 77 -2.50 3.63 10.51
N THR A 78 -1.53 2.70 10.51
CA THR A 78 -0.12 3.06 10.33
C THR A 78 0.11 3.71 8.96
N GLY A 79 -0.44 3.16 7.88
CA GLY A 79 -0.31 3.77 6.54
C GLY A 79 -0.97 5.14 6.41
N GLU A 80 -2.08 5.36 7.11
CA GLU A 80 -2.72 6.69 7.16
C GLU A 80 -1.89 7.70 7.95
N VAL A 81 -1.29 7.28 9.06
CA VAL A 81 -0.36 8.10 9.85
C VAL A 81 0.89 8.45 9.06
N GLU A 82 1.47 7.52 8.29
CA GLU A 82 2.59 7.78 7.38
C GLU A 82 2.23 8.84 6.32
N THR A 83 1.02 8.73 5.74
CA THR A 83 0.50 9.70 4.77
C THR A 83 0.37 11.10 5.39
N LEU A 84 -0.16 11.17 6.62
CA LEU A 84 -0.23 12.42 7.38
C LEU A 84 1.17 12.98 7.67
N ASN A 85 2.11 12.14 8.10
CA ASN A 85 3.49 12.53 8.39
C ASN A 85 4.19 13.13 7.17
N ALA A 86 4.01 12.53 5.99
CA ALA A 86 4.54 13.06 4.73
C ALA A 86 3.98 14.46 4.43
N ALA A 87 2.67 14.64 4.55
CA ALA A 87 2.02 15.93 4.33
C ALA A 87 2.47 17.00 5.34
N MET A 88 2.65 16.64 6.62
CA MET A 88 3.15 17.56 7.64
C MET A 88 4.60 17.98 7.36
N ARG A 89 5.47 17.06 6.96
CA ARG A 89 6.87 17.38 6.62
C ARG A 89 6.99 18.33 5.43
N GLN A 90 6.11 18.19 4.44
CA GLN A 90 6.02 19.13 3.31
C GLN A 90 5.66 20.54 3.78
N LEU A 91 4.72 20.67 4.73
CA LEU A 91 4.30 21.97 5.27
C LEU A 91 5.39 22.68 6.09
N ILE A 92 6.27 21.93 6.77
CA ILE A 92 7.41 22.48 7.53
C ILE A 92 8.58 22.86 6.60
N GLY A 93 8.53 22.49 5.32
CA GLY A 93 9.64 22.72 4.39
C GLY A 93 10.84 21.80 4.62
N LEU A 94 10.65 20.68 5.34
CA LEU A 94 11.69 19.70 5.70
C LEU A 94 11.84 18.54 4.67
N GLY A 95 11.53 18.77 3.39
CA GLY A 95 11.92 17.82 2.32
C GLY A 95 11.10 17.93 1.03
N GLU A 96 11.83 17.94 -0.10
CA GLU A 96 11.32 17.72 -1.46
C GLU A 96 10.65 16.35 -1.59
N MET A 97 9.33 16.31 -1.79
CA MET A 97 8.59 15.13 -2.29
C MET A 97 7.20 15.57 -2.81
N PRO A 98 6.50 14.75 -3.63
CA PRO A 98 5.44 15.18 -4.53
C PRO A 98 4.23 15.80 -3.82
N ASN A 99 3.65 16.86 -4.41
CA ASN A 99 2.54 17.62 -3.86
C ASN A 99 1.22 16.83 -3.90
N PHE A 100 0.92 16.10 -2.82
CA PHE A 100 -0.27 15.24 -2.74
C PHE A 100 -1.60 15.99 -2.76
N GLY A 101 -1.59 17.31 -2.51
CA GLY A 101 -2.79 18.15 -2.58
C GLY A 101 -3.48 18.11 -3.95
N GLU A 102 -2.71 17.95 -5.04
CA GLU A 102 -3.27 17.87 -6.40
C GLU A 102 -3.69 16.45 -6.80
N MET A 103 -3.12 15.42 -6.17
CA MET A 103 -3.46 14.01 -6.45
C MET A 103 -4.83 13.61 -5.94
N PHE A 104 -5.31 14.22 -4.85
CA PHE A 104 -6.56 13.82 -4.19
C PHE A 104 -7.76 14.74 -4.47
N SER A 105 -7.57 15.88 -5.16
CA SER A 105 -8.67 16.79 -5.54
C SER A 105 -9.43 16.40 -6.81
N LYS A 106 -9.01 15.35 -7.53
CA LYS A 106 -9.76 14.84 -8.68
C LYS A 106 -10.66 13.68 -8.25
N PRO A 107 -11.99 13.76 -8.43
CA PRO A 107 -12.84 12.59 -8.26
C PRO A 107 -12.42 11.51 -9.28
N PRO A 108 -12.55 10.21 -8.94
CA PRO A 108 -12.15 9.14 -9.84
C PRO A 108 -12.98 9.24 -11.11
N ALA A 109 -12.31 9.49 -12.23
CA ALA A 109 -12.93 9.43 -13.55
C ALA A 109 -13.45 8.01 -13.76
N VAL A 110 -14.77 7.89 -13.79
CA VAL A 110 -15.48 6.67 -14.17
C VAL A 110 -15.07 6.37 -15.61
N ILE A 111 -14.24 5.35 -15.84
CA ILE A 111 -13.97 4.84 -17.18
C ILE A 111 -15.21 4.06 -17.62
N SER A 112 -16.17 4.77 -18.22
CA SER A 112 -17.17 4.17 -19.09
C SER A 112 -16.49 3.81 -20.40
N GLY A 113 -16.29 2.51 -20.64
CA GLY A 113 -15.71 2.03 -21.89
C GLY A 113 -16.62 2.31 -23.09
N SER A 114 -16.04 2.82 -24.17
CA SER A 114 -16.27 2.41 -25.57
C SER A 114 -15.57 3.36 -26.54
N GLY A 115 -14.91 2.81 -27.55
CA GLY A 115 -14.55 3.51 -28.79
C GLY A 115 -13.06 3.77 -29.01
N TRP A 116 -12.38 2.85 -29.70
CA TRP A 116 -11.09 3.07 -30.31
C TRP A 116 -11.31 3.28 -31.82
N SER A 117 -10.94 4.46 -32.33
CA SER A 117 -10.70 4.81 -33.75
C SER A 117 -10.32 6.29 -33.78
N GLY A 118 -9.24 6.81 -34.35
CA GLY A 118 -8.12 6.29 -35.13
C GLY A 118 -7.34 7.50 -35.67
N ASN A 119 -6.02 7.32 -35.80
CA ASN A 119 -5.03 8.03 -36.63
C ASN A 119 -4.45 9.43 -36.29
N ASP A 120 -3.11 9.40 -36.33
CA ASP A 120 -2.17 10.26 -37.07
C ASP A 120 -1.25 11.28 -36.37
N SER A 121 0.05 10.96 -36.53
CA SER A 121 1.20 11.82 -36.84
C SER A 121 2.14 12.31 -35.74
N ALA A 122 3.30 11.63 -35.72
CA ALA A 122 4.67 12.18 -35.76
C ALA A 122 5.18 13.09 -34.63
N SER A 123 6.11 12.57 -33.81
CA SER A 123 7.51 13.05 -33.69
C SER A 123 8.25 12.29 -32.56
N GLN A 124 9.40 11.68 -32.89
CA GLN A 124 10.47 11.30 -31.95
C GLN A 124 11.64 12.29 -32.18
N PRO A 125 12.57 12.56 -31.23
CA PRO A 125 13.24 11.52 -30.43
C PRO A 125 13.67 11.85 -28.97
N GLN A 126 13.91 10.75 -28.24
CA GLN A 126 14.94 10.46 -27.22
C GLN A 126 14.79 10.82 -25.72
N ASP A 127 14.58 9.73 -24.96
CA ASP A 127 15.30 9.26 -23.76
C ASP A 127 15.49 10.20 -22.55
N LYS A 128 14.74 9.90 -21.48
CA LYS A 128 15.32 9.50 -20.19
C LYS A 128 14.32 8.67 -19.37
N ARG A 129 14.86 7.60 -18.80
CA ARG A 129 14.21 6.47 -18.13
C ARG A 129 13.69 6.80 -16.73
N ASP A 130 12.76 5.94 -16.27
CA ASP A 130 12.45 5.56 -14.88
C ASP A 130 11.66 6.61 -14.05
N ASN A 131 10.60 6.31 -13.28
CA ASN A 131 10.00 5.08 -12.75
C ASN A 131 8.55 5.39 -12.29
N ALA A 132 7.57 4.59 -12.69
CA ALA A 132 6.88 3.59 -11.87
C ALA A 132 6.11 4.15 -10.65
N ALA A 133 4.78 4.16 -10.81
CA ALA A 133 3.79 4.38 -9.77
C ALA A 133 3.84 3.23 -8.73
N GLU A 134 3.92 3.54 -7.44
CA GLU A 134 3.79 2.53 -6.37
C GLU A 134 2.62 2.83 -5.44
N SER A 135 1.58 2.03 -5.64
CA SER A 135 0.42 1.83 -4.79
C SER A 135 0.84 1.08 -3.51
N GLY A 136 0.40 1.55 -2.34
CA GLY A 136 0.80 1.11 -0.99
C GLY A 136 0.38 -0.31 -0.56
N ASN A 137 0.14 -1.22 -1.50
CA ASN A 137 0.25 -2.67 -1.29
C ASN A 137 1.52 -3.25 -1.97
N GLY A 138 2.33 -2.36 -2.56
CA GLY A 138 3.46 -2.59 -3.44
C GLY A 138 4.54 -3.37 -2.75
N ILE A 139 5.23 -2.82 -1.74
CA ILE A 139 6.51 -3.38 -1.26
C ILE A 139 6.46 -4.89 -0.97
N ASN A 140 5.49 -5.40 -0.19
CA ASN A 140 5.40 -6.86 0.04
C ASN A 140 4.85 -7.63 -1.16
N GLY A 141 4.01 -7.01 -2.00
CA GLY A 141 3.52 -7.58 -3.25
C GLY A 141 4.57 -7.62 -4.36
N THR A 142 5.37 -6.58 -4.54
CA THR A 142 6.44 -6.40 -5.53
C THR A 142 7.68 -7.19 -5.14
N ILE A 143 8.07 -7.22 -3.86
CA ILE A 143 9.11 -8.14 -3.36
C ILE A 143 8.67 -9.60 -3.57
N ARG A 144 7.39 -9.93 -3.30
CA ARG A 144 6.89 -11.30 -3.53
C ARG A 144 6.77 -11.63 -5.02
N GLN A 145 6.29 -10.72 -5.84
CA GLN A 145 6.19 -10.86 -7.29
C GLN A 145 7.57 -11.02 -7.94
N SER A 146 8.58 -10.28 -7.49
CA SER A 146 9.96 -10.46 -7.94
C SER A 146 10.55 -11.81 -7.50
N ALA A 147 10.26 -12.27 -6.27
CA ALA A 147 10.65 -13.62 -5.82
C ALA A 147 9.98 -14.72 -6.64
N ILE A 148 8.70 -14.57 -7.02
CA ILE A 148 7.98 -15.50 -7.90
C ILE A 148 8.64 -15.54 -9.29
N LEU A 149 8.99 -14.39 -9.87
CA LEU A 149 9.67 -14.32 -11.16
C LEU A 149 11.04 -15.00 -11.12
N GLU A 150 11.85 -14.74 -10.10
CA GLU A 150 13.14 -15.40 -9.90
C GLU A 150 12.99 -16.92 -9.74
N LYS A 151 11.95 -17.37 -9.02
CA LYS A 151 11.67 -18.80 -8.88
C LYS A 151 11.35 -19.44 -10.23
N ILE A 152 10.55 -18.77 -11.07
CA ILE A 152 10.21 -19.26 -12.43
C ILE A 152 11.46 -19.27 -13.33
N ARG A 153 12.37 -18.29 -13.19
CA ARG A 153 13.66 -18.24 -13.91
C ARG A 153 14.57 -19.41 -13.59
N GLN A 154 14.55 -19.89 -12.34
CA GLN A 154 15.37 -21.00 -11.87
C GLN A 154 14.87 -22.37 -12.29
N THR A 155 13.63 -22.48 -12.78
CA THR A 155 13.11 -23.74 -13.33
C THR A 155 13.72 -24.00 -14.71
N GLU A 156 14.11 -25.25 -14.99
CA GLU A 156 14.80 -25.64 -16.24
C GLU A 156 14.08 -25.17 -17.52
N ASN A 157 12.74 -25.17 -17.50
CA ASN A 157 11.91 -24.79 -18.64
C ASN A 157 11.38 -23.34 -18.58
N ARG A 158 11.83 -22.52 -17.60
CA ARG A 158 11.34 -21.14 -17.36
C ARG A 158 9.81 -21.04 -17.24
N GLN A 159 9.20 -22.11 -16.74
CA GLN A 159 7.76 -22.31 -16.64
C GLN A 159 7.45 -22.88 -15.26
N ALA A 160 6.31 -22.51 -14.68
CA ALA A 160 5.83 -23.10 -13.43
C ALA A 160 4.31 -23.25 -13.43
N GLN A 161 3.83 -24.34 -12.82
CA GLN A 161 2.41 -24.48 -12.52
C GLN A 161 2.07 -23.79 -11.20
N LEU A 162 0.80 -23.44 -11.03
CA LEU A 162 0.31 -22.85 -9.78
C LEU A 162 0.63 -23.74 -8.57
N LYS A 163 0.53 -25.06 -8.72
CA LYS A 163 0.83 -26.02 -7.64
C LYS A 163 2.29 -25.95 -7.20
N ASP A 164 3.21 -25.84 -8.14
CA ASP A 164 4.66 -25.79 -7.86
C ASP A 164 5.03 -24.47 -7.17
N LEU A 165 4.40 -23.36 -7.58
CA LEU A 165 4.56 -22.07 -6.93
C LEU A 165 4.01 -22.09 -5.50
N LEU A 166 2.85 -22.69 -5.28
CA LEU A 166 2.30 -22.82 -3.92
C LEU A 166 3.15 -23.72 -3.02
N ALA A 167 3.80 -24.74 -3.57
CA ALA A 167 4.75 -25.56 -2.83
C ALA A 167 6.04 -24.80 -2.47
N ALA A 168 6.47 -23.85 -3.31
CA ALA A 168 7.63 -23.00 -3.07
C ALA A 168 7.35 -21.82 -2.12
N PHE A 169 6.09 -21.40 -2.00
CA PHE A 169 5.66 -20.25 -1.19
C PHE A 169 4.51 -20.66 -0.24
N PRO A 170 4.76 -21.50 0.78
CA PRO A 170 3.72 -22.02 1.67
C PRO A 170 3.04 -20.95 2.54
N GLU A 171 3.68 -19.80 2.73
CA GLU A 171 3.13 -18.63 3.43
C GLU A 171 2.08 -17.86 2.61
N VAL A 172 1.91 -18.20 1.33
CA VAL A 172 1.00 -17.50 0.41
C VAL A 172 -0.22 -18.36 0.13
N SER A 173 -1.40 -17.80 0.38
CA SER A 173 -2.66 -18.47 0.00
C SER A 173 -2.81 -18.55 -1.51
N GLU A 174 -3.47 -19.61 -2.00
CA GLU A 174 -3.78 -19.80 -3.42
C GLU A 174 -4.44 -18.58 -4.07
N ARG A 175 -5.37 -17.94 -3.34
CA ARG A 175 -6.03 -16.71 -3.79
C ARG A 175 -5.05 -15.57 -4.01
N THR A 176 -4.09 -15.38 -3.10
CA THR A 176 -3.08 -14.32 -3.20
C THR A 176 -2.12 -14.60 -4.34
N MET A 177 -1.69 -15.86 -4.49
CA MET A 177 -0.84 -16.31 -5.58
C MET A 177 -1.47 -16.05 -6.96
N ARG A 178 -2.78 -16.28 -7.10
CA ARG A 178 -3.51 -15.97 -8.34
C ARG A 178 -3.51 -14.47 -8.65
N TYR A 179 -3.67 -13.62 -7.64
CA TYR A 179 -3.62 -12.17 -7.84
C TYR A 179 -2.23 -11.68 -8.24
N ASP A 180 -1.17 -12.23 -7.64
CA ASP A 180 0.20 -11.86 -7.99
C ASP A 180 0.55 -12.31 -9.41
N LEU A 181 0.18 -13.54 -9.78
CA LEU A 181 0.37 -14.04 -11.14
C LEU A 181 -0.44 -13.26 -12.17
N GLN A 182 -1.66 -12.87 -11.83
CA GLN A 182 -2.47 -11.99 -12.68
C GLN A 182 -1.82 -10.61 -12.84
N GLY A 183 -1.24 -10.06 -11.77
CA GLY A 183 -0.45 -8.82 -11.82
C GLY A 183 0.74 -8.93 -12.76
N LEU A 184 1.53 -10.00 -12.63
CA LEU A 184 2.70 -10.28 -13.47
C LEU A 184 2.33 -10.50 -14.95
N CYS A 185 1.18 -11.15 -15.23
CA CYS A 185 0.67 -11.29 -16.58
C CYS A 185 0.22 -9.94 -17.17
N ASN A 186 -0.48 -9.12 -16.39
CA ASN A 186 -0.92 -7.79 -16.82
C ASN A 186 0.27 -6.84 -17.09
N GLN A 187 1.38 -7.03 -16.37
CA GLN A 187 2.64 -6.31 -16.61
C GLN A 187 3.44 -6.87 -17.80
N GLY A 188 2.98 -7.97 -18.42
CA GLY A 188 3.65 -8.60 -19.56
C GLY A 188 4.93 -9.36 -19.22
N LEU A 189 5.20 -9.60 -17.92
CA LEU A 189 6.38 -10.33 -17.46
C LEU A 189 6.17 -11.86 -17.49
N LEU A 190 4.91 -12.29 -17.35
CA LEU A 190 4.49 -13.67 -17.49
C LEU A 190 3.42 -13.81 -18.56
N GLU A 191 3.37 -14.97 -19.18
CA GLU A 191 2.28 -15.39 -20.04
C GLU A 191 1.66 -16.66 -19.47
N ARG A 192 0.34 -16.67 -19.35
CA ARG A 192 -0.40 -17.87 -18.95
C ARG A 192 -0.68 -18.69 -20.21
N ILE A 193 -0.08 -19.87 -20.28
CA ILE A 193 -0.24 -20.79 -21.41
C ILE A 193 -1.15 -21.95 -20.99
N GLY A 194 -2.18 -22.21 -21.80
CA GLY A 194 -3.13 -23.31 -21.62
C GLY A 194 -4.55 -22.86 -21.27
N SER A 195 -5.54 -23.56 -21.82
CA SER A 195 -6.96 -23.36 -21.52
C SER A 195 -7.24 -23.64 -20.04
N SER A 196 -8.13 -22.83 -19.45
CA SER A 196 -8.42 -22.81 -18.01
C SER A 196 -8.60 -24.22 -17.41
N GLY A 197 -7.64 -24.66 -16.58
CA GLY A 197 -7.66 -26.00 -15.97
C GLY A 197 -6.29 -26.46 -15.40
N PRO A 198 -6.17 -27.73 -14.97
CA PRO A 198 -4.97 -28.30 -14.34
C PRO A 198 -3.73 -28.34 -15.24
N GLY A 199 -3.88 -28.12 -16.55
CA GLY A 199 -2.79 -28.03 -17.52
C GLY A 199 -2.30 -26.62 -17.82
N SER A 200 -2.80 -25.60 -17.08
CA SER A 200 -2.34 -24.22 -17.26
C SER A 200 -1.06 -23.95 -16.47
N TYR A 201 -0.08 -23.34 -17.16
CA TYR A 201 1.23 -22.98 -16.59
C TYR A 201 1.56 -21.53 -16.93
N TYR A 202 2.46 -20.95 -16.15
CA TYR A 202 2.95 -19.59 -16.33
C TYR A 202 4.38 -19.66 -16.85
N ALA A 203 4.61 -19.04 -18.01
CA ALA A 203 5.91 -18.95 -18.65
C ALA A 203 6.42 -17.52 -18.56
N LEU A 204 7.73 -17.34 -18.41
CA LEU A 204 8.35 -16.05 -18.67
C LEU A 204 8.23 -15.72 -20.16
N LYS A 205 7.91 -14.46 -20.44
CA LYS A 205 7.92 -13.92 -21.80
C LYS A 205 9.33 -13.55 -22.25
#